data_AF-A0A7G8VRL7-F1
#
_entry.id   AF-A0A7G8VRL7-F1
#
_cell.length_a   1.000
_cell.length_b   1.000
_cell.length_c   1.000
_cell.angle_alpha   90.00
_cell.angle_beta   90.00
_cell.angle_gamma   90.00
#
_symmetry.space_group_name_H-M   'P 1'
#
loop_
_entity.id
_entity.type
_entity.pdbx_description
1 polymer ?
#
loop_
_entity_poly.entity_id
_entity_poly.type
_entity_poly.pdbx_seq_one_letter_code
_entity_poly.pdbx_strand_id
1 'polypeptide(L)'
;MTSNFRPPNSVQPTLNDFQDCGWEAGKSATAGYFDWWNFLASKASEANQAGAFSKSRMLWLLADACSLRLTPANTNEPLRATQVDDFQQPRGISSFEPYAQLLSEIYPLMDEPLLMARLADVAWLARRPKRVPSDALEAIAAYRRAPLHEEDWFMRDSESCWRRGITLAAQLKGQGETQWTEMGEALRSKVESDLAPDSRSNTVISMSRMLLELGLASPDYRHLAELLVRRGEKLMSEGEFFQARFHISAAKQFFAAVQDEERQADMAVIAARTYAGEAAARTTGLHPSYAAATEFYTDALHELYSIPKMLRPARDIDSELRRLYGLLREAGARSMDEFVSFQGERINIKEEVECAYRDVGDKAFIEALRVFASIAPYTSRASSKQSVKTLMEREFFGRVFSTSHRASDGRIIQRTPAADGSDGHEAEAALLARMVQDHRIRIRYLTASSIAPAREQVIVDHLVDEEDLFNICLQSRIVPRGRASLVAKELKAGFDGDFAAALHLLIPQLENFVRVHLSRRGAKTARLETDGVLMELGLSTLVAIDEMESVFGPDLTFEIQALFCEQSGPNLRNDMAHGLLDLDAVQSAESIYAWWLIFKMVFNSYWITDGKLPPDDTTIPVSSEIRS
;
A
#
# COMPACT_ATOMS: atom_id res chain seq x y z
N MET A 1 24.85 32.01 -9.03
CA MET A 1 23.76 32.47 -8.15
C MET A 1 23.62 33.98 -8.33
N THR A 2 22.89 34.39 -9.36
CA THR A 2 22.55 35.80 -9.61
C THR A 2 21.47 36.20 -8.61
N SER A 3 21.75 37.22 -7.79
CA SER A 3 20.77 37.80 -6.87
C SER A 3 19.55 38.32 -7.65
N ASN A 4 18.36 37.81 -7.34
CA ASN A 4 17.07 38.22 -7.91
C ASN A 4 16.63 39.62 -7.44
N PHE A 5 17.43 40.65 -7.70
CA PHE A 5 17.03 42.03 -7.43
C PHE A 5 15.92 42.45 -8.39
N ARG A 6 14.75 42.80 -7.84
CA ARG A 6 13.61 43.33 -8.58
C ARG A 6 13.63 44.87 -8.54
N PRO A 7 13.12 45.56 -9.58
CA PRO A 7 13.03 47.02 -9.58
C PRO A 7 12.05 47.53 -8.49
N PRO A 8 12.08 48.83 -8.14
CA PRO A 8 11.16 49.43 -7.17
C PRO A 8 9.68 49.30 -7.59
N ASN A 9 8.78 48.99 -6.65
CA ASN A 9 7.34 48.78 -6.92
C ASN A 9 6.62 50.01 -7.51
N SER A 10 7.21 51.20 -7.43
CA SER A 10 6.70 52.43 -8.05
C SER A 10 6.77 52.41 -9.59
N VAL A 11 7.63 51.57 -10.18
CA VAL A 11 7.75 51.43 -11.63
C VAL A 11 6.69 50.45 -12.14
N GLN A 12 5.73 50.96 -12.92
CA GLN A 12 4.68 50.16 -13.56
C GLN A 12 5.03 49.87 -15.02
N PRO A 13 4.83 48.64 -15.50
CA PRO A 13 5.06 48.29 -16.91
C PRO A 13 3.99 48.91 -17.83
N THR A 14 4.40 49.33 -19.02
CA THR A 14 3.53 49.86 -20.08
C THR A 14 3.71 49.09 -21.39
N LEU A 15 2.82 49.29 -22.37
CA LEU A 15 2.94 48.65 -23.68
C LEU A 15 4.23 49.07 -24.43
N ASN A 16 4.66 50.32 -24.28
CA ASN A 16 5.94 50.78 -24.85
C ASN A 16 7.13 50.03 -24.23
N ASP A 17 7.10 49.79 -22.91
CA ASP A 17 8.14 49.00 -22.26
C ASP A 17 8.21 47.56 -22.80
N PHE A 18 7.09 46.99 -23.23
CA PHE A 18 7.06 45.68 -23.89
C PHE A 18 7.76 45.72 -25.25
N GLN A 19 7.45 46.72 -26.08
CA GLN A 19 8.07 46.90 -27.38
C GLN A 19 9.59 47.11 -27.28
N ASP A 20 10.05 47.78 -26.22
CA ASP A 20 11.46 48.10 -26.02
C ASP A 20 12.24 47.03 -25.21
N CYS A 21 11.56 46.05 -24.59
CA CYS A 21 12.24 45.11 -23.68
C CYS A 21 13.07 44.02 -24.39
N GLY A 22 12.89 43.81 -25.69
CA GLY A 22 13.64 42.82 -26.46
C GLY A 22 13.50 41.40 -25.88
N TRP A 23 12.28 41.02 -25.52
CA TRP A 23 11.97 39.74 -24.86
C TRP A 23 12.48 38.54 -25.67
N GLU A 24 12.45 38.62 -27.01
CA GLU A 24 12.83 37.55 -27.95
C GLU A 24 14.34 37.35 -28.17
N ALA A 25 15.20 38.36 -27.90
CA ALA A 25 16.59 38.36 -28.35
C ALA A 25 17.48 37.30 -27.64
N GLY A 26 18.04 36.32 -28.37
CA GLY A 26 19.01 35.36 -27.82
C GLY A 26 18.44 34.08 -27.19
N LYS A 27 17.19 33.72 -27.53
CA LYS A 27 16.55 32.49 -27.06
C LYS A 27 17.01 31.24 -27.82
N SER A 28 17.03 30.09 -27.12
CA SER A 28 17.11 28.74 -27.71
C SER A 28 15.78 28.28 -28.32
N ALA A 29 15.84 27.58 -29.46
CA ALA A 29 14.67 27.17 -30.25
C ALA A 29 13.67 26.23 -29.52
N THR A 30 14.07 25.62 -28.40
CA THR A 30 13.29 24.60 -27.68
C THR A 30 13.18 24.97 -26.20
N ALA A 31 12.10 25.64 -25.79
CA ALA A 31 11.93 26.14 -24.41
C ALA A 31 10.51 25.86 -23.88
N GLY A 32 10.41 25.15 -22.75
CA GLY A 32 9.18 25.04 -21.97
C GLY A 32 8.95 26.28 -21.09
N TYR A 33 7.92 26.25 -20.23
CA TYR A 33 7.63 27.41 -19.35
C TYR A 33 8.74 27.71 -18.35
N PHE A 34 9.40 26.68 -17.83
CA PHE A 34 10.52 26.84 -16.91
C PHE A 34 11.73 27.49 -17.60
N ASP A 35 12.03 27.10 -18.84
CA ASP A 35 13.11 27.69 -19.62
C ASP A 35 12.82 29.17 -19.94
N TRP A 36 11.57 29.46 -20.30
CA TRP A 36 11.11 30.83 -20.51
C TRP A 36 11.23 31.68 -19.24
N TRP A 37 10.80 31.15 -18.09
CA TRP A 37 10.97 31.83 -16.81
C TRP A 37 12.44 32.13 -16.53
N ASN A 38 13.34 31.14 -16.62
CA ASN A 38 14.77 31.32 -16.37
C ASN A 38 15.38 32.39 -17.28
N PHE A 39 15.09 32.31 -18.58
CA PHE A 39 15.62 33.24 -19.57
C PHE A 39 15.13 34.68 -19.33
N LEU A 40 13.82 34.85 -19.13
CA LEU A 40 13.23 36.17 -18.87
C LEU A 40 13.69 36.75 -17.54
N ALA A 41 13.81 35.92 -16.49
CA ALA A 41 14.32 36.34 -15.19
C ALA A 41 15.79 36.78 -15.24
N SER A 42 16.64 36.07 -16.00
CA SER A 42 18.03 36.47 -16.21
C SER A 42 18.13 37.84 -16.86
N LYS A 43 17.44 38.03 -17.99
CA LYS A 43 17.39 39.33 -18.69
C LYS A 43 16.81 40.45 -17.82
N ALA A 44 15.80 40.12 -17.02
CA ALA A 44 15.20 41.09 -16.10
C ALA A 44 16.21 41.55 -15.03
N SER A 45 17.04 40.63 -14.51
CA SER A 45 18.10 40.94 -13.55
C SER A 45 19.22 41.77 -14.19
N GLU A 46 19.65 41.43 -15.41
CA GLU A 46 20.64 42.22 -16.18
C GLU A 46 20.16 43.65 -16.43
N ALA A 47 18.92 43.81 -16.89
CA ALA A 47 18.30 45.13 -17.07
C ALA A 47 18.21 45.92 -15.77
N ASN A 48 17.94 45.25 -14.64
CA ASN A 48 17.90 45.88 -13.32
C ASN A 48 19.29 46.39 -12.90
N GLN A 49 20.34 45.59 -13.11
CA GLN A 49 21.72 45.96 -12.80
C GLN A 49 22.21 47.11 -13.68
N ALA A 50 21.74 47.18 -14.93
CA ALA A 50 22.01 48.28 -15.85
C ALA A 50 21.18 49.57 -15.56
N GLY A 51 20.34 49.58 -14.51
CA GLY A 51 19.48 50.72 -14.17
C GLY A 51 18.25 50.91 -15.09
N ALA A 52 18.00 49.98 -16.01
CA ALA A 52 16.86 50.00 -16.93
C ALA A 52 15.60 49.42 -16.25
N PHE A 53 15.08 50.13 -15.25
CA PHE A 53 14.04 49.61 -14.36
C PHE A 53 12.70 49.29 -15.05
N SER A 54 12.25 50.09 -16.02
CA SER A 54 10.99 49.81 -16.74
C SER A 54 11.09 48.54 -17.60
N LYS A 55 12.22 48.37 -18.29
CA LYS A 55 12.57 47.15 -19.03
C LYS A 55 12.63 45.93 -18.10
N SER A 56 13.31 46.07 -16.97
CA SER A 56 13.39 45.01 -15.96
C SER A 56 12.01 44.64 -15.41
N ARG A 57 11.15 45.63 -15.15
CA ARG A 57 9.79 45.40 -14.64
C ARG A 57 8.94 44.61 -15.63
N MET A 58 9.00 44.96 -16.92
CA MET A 58 8.29 44.24 -17.97
C MET A 58 8.77 42.79 -18.09
N LEU A 59 10.09 42.56 -18.15
CA LEU A 59 10.65 41.21 -18.24
C LEU A 59 10.31 40.37 -17.00
N TRP A 60 10.30 40.96 -15.79
CA TRP A 60 9.83 40.28 -14.59
C TRP A 60 8.34 39.95 -14.63
N LEU A 61 7.49 40.79 -15.22
CA LEU A 61 6.06 40.48 -15.40
C LEU A 61 5.86 39.23 -16.28
N LEU A 62 6.58 39.16 -17.41
CA LEU A 62 6.56 38.00 -18.31
C LEU A 62 7.15 36.75 -17.65
N ALA A 63 8.27 36.89 -16.94
CA ALA A 63 8.89 35.80 -16.19
C ALA A 63 7.91 35.28 -15.12
N ASP A 64 7.34 36.15 -14.29
CA ASP A 64 6.41 35.76 -13.24
C ASP A 64 5.22 34.99 -13.82
N ALA A 65 4.68 35.38 -14.99
CA ALA A 65 3.61 34.63 -15.64
C ALA A 65 4.05 33.21 -16.02
N CYS A 66 5.30 33.04 -16.48
CA CYS A 66 5.88 31.73 -16.82
C CYS A 66 6.24 30.88 -15.59
N SER A 67 6.43 31.49 -14.41
CA SER A 67 6.73 30.78 -13.16
C SER A 67 5.54 29.98 -12.61
N LEU A 68 4.32 30.32 -13.04
CA LEU A 68 3.10 29.63 -12.64
C LEU A 68 3.09 28.21 -13.24
N ARG A 69 3.01 27.20 -12.37
CA ARG A 69 2.88 25.80 -12.78
C ARG A 69 1.47 25.54 -13.29
N LEU A 70 1.38 25.00 -14.50
CA LEU A 70 0.12 24.56 -15.09
C LEU A 70 -0.32 23.25 -14.43
N THR A 71 -1.49 23.26 -13.79
CA THR A 71 -2.17 22.09 -13.20
C THR A 71 -3.53 21.92 -13.86
N PRO A 72 -3.57 21.40 -15.10
CA PRO A 72 -4.75 21.48 -15.97
C PRO A 72 -5.96 20.69 -15.44
N ALA A 73 -5.75 19.71 -14.55
CA ALA A 73 -6.83 18.97 -13.89
C ALA A 73 -7.58 19.79 -12.83
N ASN A 74 -7.00 20.89 -12.31
CA ASN A 74 -7.66 21.75 -11.33
C ASN A 74 -8.35 22.93 -12.02
N THR A 75 -9.64 22.79 -12.26
CA THR A 75 -10.50 23.81 -12.89
C THR A 75 -10.49 25.15 -12.14
N ASN A 76 -10.39 25.13 -10.81
CA ASN A 76 -10.47 26.33 -9.96
C ASN A 76 -9.14 27.05 -9.81
N GLU A 77 -8.03 26.30 -9.81
CA GLU A 77 -6.67 26.83 -9.70
C GLU A 77 -5.77 26.19 -10.76
N PRO A 78 -5.99 26.48 -12.07
CA PRO A 78 -5.25 25.84 -13.14
C PRO A 78 -3.80 26.33 -13.23
N LEU A 79 -3.49 27.50 -12.66
CA LEU A 79 -2.15 28.09 -12.60
C LEU A 79 -1.76 28.31 -11.14
N ARG A 80 -0.85 27.48 -10.63
CA ARG A 80 -0.41 27.54 -9.22
C ARG A 80 0.94 28.22 -9.11
N ALA A 81 1.10 29.02 -8.07
CA ALA A 81 2.40 29.58 -7.74
C ALA A 81 3.36 28.44 -7.33
N THR A 82 4.57 28.43 -7.88
CA THR A 82 5.64 27.53 -7.46
C THR A 82 6.38 28.17 -6.28
N GLN A 83 6.64 27.40 -5.22
CA GLN A 83 7.60 27.81 -4.19
C GLN A 83 8.99 27.61 -4.77
N VAL A 84 9.72 28.70 -5.00
CA VAL A 84 11.06 28.67 -5.58
C VAL A 84 12.14 28.90 -4.52
N ASP A 85 11.81 29.44 -3.34
CA ASP A 85 12.70 29.57 -2.18
C ASP A 85 11.91 30.00 -0.91
N ASP A 86 12.40 29.63 0.28
CA ASP A 86 11.83 29.98 1.61
C ASP A 86 11.72 31.50 1.89
N PHE A 87 12.31 32.35 1.03
CA PHE A 87 12.45 33.78 1.25
C PHE A 87 11.61 34.67 0.32
N GLN A 88 10.78 34.11 -0.57
CA GLN A 88 9.89 34.90 -1.43
C GLN A 88 8.43 34.46 -1.28
N GLN A 89 7.50 35.42 -1.19
CA GLN A 89 6.08 35.10 -1.27
C GLN A 89 5.74 34.60 -2.69
N PRO A 90 5.07 33.44 -2.83
CA PRO A 90 4.64 32.94 -4.12
C PRO A 90 3.68 33.94 -4.78
N ARG A 91 3.98 34.35 -6.03
CA ARG A 91 3.08 35.21 -6.81
C ARG A 91 1.99 34.36 -7.46
N GLY A 92 0.83 34.30 -6.80
CA GLY A 92 -0.36 33.64 -7.34
C GLY A 92 -1.06 34.48 -8.41
N ILE A 93 -2.12 33.92 -9.00
CA ILE A 93 -2.85 34.57 -10.10
C ILE A 93 -3.39 35.97 -9.75
N SER A 94 -3.73 36.20 -8.48
CA SER A 94 -4.24 37.49 -8.00
C SER A 94 -3.24 38.63 -8.14
N SER A 95 -1.92 38.36 -8.18
CA SER A 95 -0.92 39.42 -8.40
C SER A 95 -0.94 39.99 -9.82
N PHE A 96 -1.63 39.33 -10.75
CA PHE A 96 -1.75 39.78 -12.15
C PHE A 96 -3.02 40.60 -12.41
N GLU A 97 -3.91 40.77 -11.44
CA GLU A 97 -5.16 41.53 -11.60
C GLU A 97 -4.93 42.96 -12.12
N PRO A 98 -3.93 43.73 -11.63
CA PRO A 98 -3.63 45.07 -12.16
C PRO A 98 -3.09 45.07 -13.60
N TYR A 99 -2.58 43.93 -14.07
CA TYR A 99 -1.89 43.79 -15.36
C TYR A 99 -2.73 43.09 -16.41
N ALA A 100 -3.93 42.58 -16.08
CA ALA A 100 -4.75 41.78 -16.99
C ALA A 100 -5.03 42.48 -18.33
N GLN A 101 -5.32 43.79 -18.31
CA GLN A 101 -5.55 44.58 -19.52
C GLN A 101 -4.27 44.73 -20.35
N LEU A 102 -3.15 45.06 -19.71
CA LEU A 102 -1.86 45.17 -20.38
C LEU A 102 -1.44 43.84 -21.02
N LEU A 103 -1.65 42.72 -20.33
CA LEU A 103 -1.40 41.39 -20.88
C LEU A 103 -2.26 41.11 -22.12
N SER A 104 -3.51 41.59 -22.13
CA SER A 104 -4.42 41.48 -23.29
C SER A 104 -3.92 42.27 -24.51
N GLU A 105 -3.19 43.35 -24.28
CA GLU A 105 -2.57 44.17 -25.33
C GLU A 105 -1.22 43.61 -25.79
N ILE A 106 -0.53 42.87 -24.92
CA ILE A 106 0.81 42.29 -25.18
C ILE A 106 0.73 40.99 -25.98
N TYR A 107 -0.08 40.01 -25.57
CA TYR A 107 -0.03 38.69 -26.19
C TYR A 107 -0.31 38.69 -27.71
N PRO A 108 -1.14 39.59 -28.30
CA PRO A 108 -1.34 39.65 -29.75
C PRO A 108 -0.09 40.08 -30.54
N LEU A 109 0.89 40.67 -29.85
CA LEU A 109 2.15 41.14 -30.43
C LEU A 109 3.27 40.08 -30.34
N MET A 110 2.95 38.86 -29.88
CA MET A 110 3.92 37.78 -29.71
C MET A 110 3.81 36.72 -30.80
N ASP A 111 4.96 36.30 -31.34
CA ASP A 111 5.03 35.17 -32.29
C ASP A 111 5.28 33.81 -31.63
N GLU A 112 5.57 33.78 -30.32
CA GLU A 112 5.79 32.54 -29.55
C GLU A 112 4.46 31.97 -29.04
N PRO A 113 4.01 30.78 -29.51
CA PRO A 113 2.73 30.21 -29.11
C PRO A 113 2.60 29.95 -27.60
N LEU A 114 3.67 29.44 -26.98
CA LEU A 114 3.62 29.01 -25.58
C LEU A 114 3.48 30.21 -24.62
N LEU A 115 4.20 31.29 -24.89
CA LEU A 115 4.08 32.55 -24.15
C LEU A 115 2.71 33.20 -24.40
N MET A 116 2.28 33.26 -25.65
CA MET A 116 0.96 33.78 -26.01
C MET A 116 -0.14 33.05 -25.23
N ALA A 117 -0.10 31.71 -25.20
CA ALA A 117 -1.04 30.91 -24.44
C ALA A 117 -1.03 31.26 -22.95
N ARG A 118 0.15 31.41 -22.35
CA ARG A 118 0.28 31.72 -20.92
C ARG A 118 -0.24 33.12 -20.59
N LEU A 119 0.14 34.14 -21.36
CA LEU A 119 -0.28 35.51 -21.07
C LEU A 119 -1.79 35.67 -21.27
N ALA A 120 -2.36 35.06 -22.31
CA ALA A 120 -3.79 35.06 -22.53
C ALA A 120 -4.56 34.32 -21.41
N ASP A 121 -4.07 33.15 -20.97
CA ASP A 121 -4.67 32.40 -19.85
C ASP A 121 -4.57 33.16 -18.53
N VAL A 122 -3.42 33.80 -18.26
CA VAL A 122 -3.23 34.66 -17.08
C VAL A 122 -4.15 35.88 -17.14
N ALA A 123 -4.26 36.57 -18.28
CA ALA A 123 -5.16 37.71 -18.46
C ALA A 123 -6.63 37.32 -18.19
N TRP A 124 -7.05 36.17 -18.73
CA TRP A 124 -8.38 35.61 -18.50
C TRP A 124 -8.65 35.31 -17.01
N LEU A 125 -7.71 34.66 -16.33
CA LEU A 125 -7.89 34.22 -14.94
C LEU A 125 -7.76 35.36 -13.93
N ALA A 126 -6.91 36.35 -14.22
CA ALA A 126 -6.67 37.49 -13.35
C ALA A 126 -7.82 38.51 -13.38
N ARG A 127 -8.58 38.58 -14.48
CA ARG A 127 -9.67 39.56 -14.63
C ARG A 127 -10.88 39.21 -13.78
N ARG A 128 -11.29 40.14 -12.90
CA ARG A 128 -12.52 40.05 -12.08
C ARG A 128 -13.44 41.24 -12.33
N PRO A 129 -14.69 41.04 -12.81
CA PRO A 129 -15.30 39.80 -13.29
C PRO A 129 -14.77 39.38 -14.68
N LYS A 130 -14.88 38.08 -14.99
CA LYS A 130 -14.53 37.50 -16.31
C LYS A 130 -15.48 38.01 -17.40
N ARG A 131 -15.08 39.06 -18.12
CA ARG A 131 -15.93 39.77 -19.11
C ARG A 131 -15.47 39.63 -20.56
N VAL A 132 -14.29 39.07 -20.80
CA VAL A 132 -13.63 39.09 -22.11
C VAL A 132 -13.30 37.65 -22.52
N PRO A 133 -14.23 36.93 -23.16
CA PRO A 133 -14.00 35.57 -23.61
C PRO A 133 -12.90 35.44 -24.66
N SER A 134 -12.55 36.52 -25.36
CA SER A 134 -11.49 36.51 -26.38
C SER A 134 -10.14 36.08 -25.81
N ASP A 135 -9.77 36.51 -24.61
CA ASP A 135 -8.49 36.09 -23.99
C ASP A 135 -8.45 34.57 -23.79
N ALA A 136 -9.57 33.98 -23.36
CA ALA A 136 -9.67 32.54 -23.20
C ALA A 136 -9.63 31.81 -24.54
N LEU A 137 -10.29 32.35 -25.57
CA LEU A 137 -10.26 31.79 -26.93
C LEU A 137 -8.86 31.85 -27.55
N GLU A 138 -8.14 32.95 -27.36
CA GLU A 138 -6.76 33.11 -27.81
C GLU A 138 -5.81 32.18 -27.04
N ALA A 139 -6.02 32.01 -25.74
CA ALA A 139 -5.28 31.00 -24.96
C ALA A 139 -5.51 29.59 -25.51
N ILE A 140 -6.75 29.22 -25.83
CA ILE A 140 -7.08 27.91 -26.43
C ILE A 140 -6.40 27.76 -27.80
N ALA A 141 -6.51 28.77 -28.67
CA ALA A 141 -5.89 28.76 -29.99
C ALA A 141 -4.37 28.60 -29.92
N ALA A 142 -3.73 29.28 -28.96
CA ALA A 142 -2.31 29.20 -28.70
C ALA A 142 -1.89 27.82 -28.15
N TYR A 143 -2.60 27.30 -27.14
CA TYR A 143 -2.34 25.98 -26.56
C TYR A 143 -2.47 24.86 -27.60
N ARG A 144 -3.42 24.96 -28.53
CA ARG A 144 -3.62 23.99 -29.61
C ARG A 144 -2.45 23.91 -30.59
N ARG A 145 -1.58 24.92 -30.64
CA ARG A 145 -0.37 24.92 -31.49
C ARG A 145 0.74 24.02 -30.94
N ALA A 146 0.62 23.54 -29.70
CA ALA A 146 1.58 22.61 -29.12
C ALA A 146 1.60 21.29 -29.92
N PRO A 147 2.77 20.78 -30.36
CA PRO A 147 2.83 19.58 -31.20
C PRO A 147 2.32 18.33 -30.48
N LEU A 148 1.65 17.45 -31.22
CA LEU A 148 1.20 16.13 -30.74
C LEU A 148 2.26 15.02 -30.98
N HIS A 149 3.51 15.38 -31.23
CA HIS A 149 4.60 14.41 -31.40
C HIS A 149 5.07 13.88 -30.03
N GLU A 150 5.63 12.67 -29.98
CA GLU A 150 5.99 11.96 -28.74
C GLU A 150 6.90 12.77 -27.82
N GLU A 151 7.98 13.34 -28.36
CA GLU A 151 8.92 14.14 -27.58
C GLU A 151 8.24 15.36 -26.93
N ASP A 152 7.41 16.10 -27.70
CA ASP A 152 6.76 17.28 -27.16
C ASP A 152 5.63 16.93 -26.16
N TRP A 153 4.90 15.84 -26.43
CA TRP A 153 3.82 15.33 -25.59
C TRP A 153 4.28 15.05 -24.17
N PHE A 154 5.38 14.30 -24.02
CA PHE A 154 5.87 13.87 -22.70
C PHE A 154 6.90 14.82 -22.08
N MET A 155 7.73 15.47 -22.89
CA MET A 155 8.89 16.23 -22.37
C MET A 155 8.73 17.75 -22.47
N ARG A 156 7.73 18.27 -23.19
CA ARG A 156 7.62 19.72 -23.48
C ARG A 156 6.22 20.28 -23.27
N ASP A 157 5.54 19.80 -22.22
CA ASP A 157 4.25 20.31 -21.74
C ASP A 157 3.08 20.22 -22.73
N SER A 158 3.22 19.61 -23.92
CA SER A 158 2.13 19.53 -24.90
C SER A 158 0.89 18.85 -24.32
N GLU A 159 1.02 17.78 -23.52
CA GLU A 159 -0.13 17.17 -22.83
C GLU A 159 -0.86 18.21 -21.96
N SER A 160 -0.11 19.00 -21.18
CA SER A 160 -0.66 20.01 -20.27
C SER A 160 -1.33 21.15 -21.04
N CYS A 161 -0.73 21.60 -22.13
CA CYS A 161 -1.30 22.61 -23.03
C CYS A 161 -2.62 22.14 -23.63
N TRP A 162 -2.63 20.95 -24.24
CA TRP A 162 -3.84 20.39 -24.84
C TRP A 162 -4.95 20.19 -23.81
N ARG A 163 -4.63 19.59 -22.67
CA ARG A 163 -5.59 19.39 -21.57
C ARG A 163 -6.16 20.71 -21.07
N ARG A 164 -5.33 21.74 -20.91
CA ARG A 164 -5.78 23.08 -20.50
C ARG A 164 -6.67 23.71 -21.57
N GLY A 165 -6.28 23.66 -22.83
CA GLY A 165 -7.06 24.20 -23.95
C GLY A 165 -8.45 23.57 -24.03
N ILE A 166 -8.53 22.24 -23.94
CA ILE A 166 -9.80 21.50 -23.92
C ILE A 166 -10.64 21.87 -22.70
N THR A 167 -10.04 21.85 -21.51
CA THR A 167 -10.76 22.21 -20.27
C THR A 167 -11.28 23.65 -20.30
N LEU A 168 -10.50 24.58 -20.86
CA LEU A 168 -10.89 25.97 -21.01
C LEU A 168 -12.02 26.12 -22.05
N ALA A 169 -11.97 25.37 -23.16
CA ALA A 169 -13.05 25.32 -24.13
C ALA A 169 -14.37 24.84 -23.50
N ALA A 170 -14.34 23.78 -22.68
CA ALA A 170 -15.52 23.35 -21.92
C ALA A 170 -16.03 24.40 -20.94
N GLN A 171 -15.13 25.12 -20.24
CA GLN A 171 -15.52 26.18 -19.30
C GLN A 171 -16.28 27.33 -19.98
N LEU A 172 -15.97 27.62 -21.25
CA LEU A 172 -16.64 28.65 -22.04
C LEU A 172 -18.03 28.24 -22.58
N LYS A 173 -18.42 26.97 -22.41
CA LYS A 173 -19.69 26.42 -22.90
C LYS A 173 -19.87 26.72 -24.40
N GLY A 174 -21.04 27.20 -24.83
CA GLY A 174 -21.34 27.45 -26.25
C GLY A 174 -20.36 28.37 -26.99
N GLN A 175 -19.53 29.17 -26.28
CA GLN A 175 -18.48 29.98 -26.92
C GLN A 175 -17.20 29.19 -27.25
N GLY A 176 -16.98 28.04 -26.60
CA GLY A 176 -15.81 27.17 -26.81
C GLY A 176 -16.13 25.85 -27.54
N GLU A 177 -17.38 25.64 -27.97
CA GLU A 177 -17.85 24.37 -28.55
C GLU A 177 -17.10 24.00 -29.84
N THR A 178 -16.78 24.98 -30.68
CA THR A 178 -15.97 24.78 -31.90
C THR A 178 -14.58 24.27 -31.54
N GLN A 179 -13.89 24.93 -30.63
CA GLN A 179 -12.52 24.57 -30.22
C GLN A 179 -12.49 23.22 -29.52
N TRP A 180 -13.49 22.94 -28.68
CA TRP A 180 -13.67 21.63 -28.05
C TRP A 180 -13.75 20.50 -29.09
N THR A 181 -14.59 20.69 -30.12
CA THR A 181 -14.80 19.71 -31.18
C THR A 181 -13.54 19.53 -32.02
N GLU A 182 -12.92 20.62 -32.50
CA GLU A 182 -11.72 20.59 -33.33
C GLU A 182 -10.51 19.96 -32.59
N MET A 183 -10.33 20.26 -31.30
CA MET A 183 -9.27 19.64 -30.51
C MET A 183 -9.54 18.15 -30.24
N GLY A 184 -10.81 17.77 -30.01
CA GLY A 184 -11.20 16.37 -29.88
C GLY A 184 -10.92 15.58 -31.16
N GLU A 185 -11.25 16.13 -32.32
CA GLU A 185 -10.99 15.51 -33.62
C GLU A 185 -9.49 15.38 -33.93
N ALA A 186 -8.69 16.40 -33.59
CA ALA A 186 -7.24 16.36 -33.77
C ALA A 186 -6.58 15.28 -32.89
N LEU A 187 -6.99 15.17 -31.62
CA LEU A 187 -6.51 14.09 -30.73
C LEU A 187 -6.95 12.72 -31.23
N ARG A 188 -8.22 12.55 -31.61
CA ARG A 188 -8.72 11.30 -32.19
C ARG A 188 -7.91 10.88 -33.41
N SER A 189 -7.72 11.79 -34.37
CA SER A 189 -6.98 11.53 -35.61
C SER A 189 -5.53 11.14 -35.34
N LYS A 190 -4.90 11.77 -34.33
CA LYS A 190 -3.55 11.40 -33.90
C LYS A 190 -3.50 10.01 -33.28
N VAL A 191 -4.44 9.67 -32.40
CA VAL A 191 -4.55 8.34 -31.80
C VAL A 191 -4.72 7.27 -32.89
N GLU A 192 -5.57 7.50 -33.88
CA GLU A 192 -5.77 6.57 -35.01
C GLU A 192 -4.49 6.39 -35.84
N SER A 193 -3.80 7.50 -36.14
CA SER A 193 -2.51 7.46 -36.85
C SER A 193 -1.45 6.68 -36.07
N ASP A 194 -1.38 6.88 -34.76
CA ASP A 194 -0.40 6.21 -33.90
C ASP A 194 -0.72 4.74 -33.66
N LEU A 195 -1.98 4.33 -33.84
CA LEU A 195 -2.43 2.93 -33.81
C LEU A 195 -2.19 2.20 -35.13
N ALA A 196 -1.70 2.89 -36.17
CA ALA A 196 -1.35 2.26 -37.44
C ALA A 196 -0.26 1.18 -37.24
N PRO A 197 -0.28 0.08 -38.03
CA PRO A 197 0.60 -1.08 -37.81
C PRO A 197 2.10 -0.78 -37.74
N ASP A 198 2.55 0.25 -38.45
CA ASP A 198 3.97 0.64 -38.58
C ASP A 198 4.40 1.72 -37.59
N SER A 199 3.46 2.28 -36.82
CA SER A 199 3.75 3.30 -35.81
C SER A 199 4.48 2.68 -34.60
N ARG A 200 5.41 3.45 -34.04
CA ARG A 200 6.11 3.15 -32.78
C ARG A 200 5.81 4.17 -31.69
N SER A 201 4.85 5.06 -31.91
CA SER A 201 4.53 6.13 -30.97
C SER A 201 3.94 5.59 -29.67
N ASN A 202 4.47 6.03 -28.53
CA ASN A 202 3.95 5.67 -27.21
C ASN A 202 2.86 6.63 -26.70
N THR A 203 2.49 7.65 -27.49
CA THR A 203 1.50 8.66 -27.06
C THR A 203 0.06 8.14 -27.03
N VAL A 204 -0.22 7.04 -27.73
CA VAL A 204 -1.56 6.43 -27.88
C VAL A 204 -2.28 6.34 -26.53
N ILE A 205 -1.67 5.70 -25.53
CA ILE A 205 -2.32 5.42 -24.24
C ILE A 205 -2.67 6.72 -23.51
N SER A 206 -1.75 7.68 -23.48
CA SER A 206 -1.95 8.96 -22.81
C SER A 206 -3.04 9.80 -23.48
N MET A 207 -3.05 9.85 -24.82
CA MET A 207 -4.04 10.60 -25.60
C MET A 207 -5.41 9.93 -25.53
N SER A 208 -5.47 8.60 -25.65
CA SER A 208 -6.69 7.80 -25.45
C SER A 208 -7.33 8.03 -24.09
N ARG A 209 -6.52 8.05 -23.02
CA ARG A 209 -7.00 8.37 -21.67
C ARG A 209 -7.55 9.80 -21.59
N MET A 210 -6.86 10.77 -22.21
CA MET A 210 -7.36 12.16 -22.26
C MET A 210 -8.71 12.27 -22.98
N LEU A 211 -8.90 11.54 -24.09
CA LEU A 211 -10.19 11.49 -24.80
C LEU A 211 -11.30 11.01 -23.86
N LEU A 212 -11.09 9.89 -23.16
CA LEU A 212 -12.05 9.31 -22.21
C LEU A 212 -12.36 10.22 -21.03
N GLU A 213 -11.32 10.69 -20.34
CA GLU A 213 -11.44 11.55 -19.14
C GLU A 213 -12.23 12.84 -19.43
N LEU A 214 -12.05 13.39 -20.62
CA LEU A 214 -12.70 14.65 -21.03
C LEU A 214 -13.97 14.43 -21.86
N GLY A 215 -14.35 13.19 -22.20
CA GLY A 215 -15.56 12.91 -22.97
C GLY A 215 -15.47 13.35 -24.45
N LEU A 216 -14.27 13.39 -25.04
CA LEU A 216 -14.03 13.87 -26.40
C LEU A 216 -14.24 12.77 -27.44
N ALA A 217 -14.80 13.10 -28.60
CA ALA A 217 -15.00 12.16 -29.71
C ALA A 217 -15.74 10.86 -29.29
N SER A 218 -16.72 10.99 -28.39
CA SER A 218 -17.50 9.84 -27.88
C SER A 218 -18.18 8.98 -28.95
N PRO A 219 -18.63 9.50 -30.12
CA PRO A 219 -19.16 8.64 -31.19
C PRO A 219 -18.16 7.60 -31.72
N ASP A 220 -16.86 7.86 -31.61
CA ASP A 220 -15.80 7.01 -32.15
C ASP A 220 -15.20 6.05 -31.13
N TYR A 221 -15.67 6.07 -29.87
CA TYR A 221 -15.12 5.24 -28.79
C TYR A 221 -15.06 3.76 -29.12
N ARG A 222 -16.13 3.21 -29.73
CA ARG A 222 -16.13 1.81 -30.16
C ARG A 222 -15.07 1.54 -31.24
N HIS A 223 -14.87 2.46 -32.19
CA HIS A 223 -13.86 2.31 -33.22
C HIS A 223 -12.44 2.34 -32.65
N LEU A 224 -12.15 3.32 -31.78
CA LEU A 224 -10.85 3.44 -31.11
C LEU A 224 -10.54 2.23 -30.23
N ALA A 225 -11.56 1.71 -29.52
CA ALA A 225 -11.42 0.49 -28.72
C ALA A 225 -10.93 -0.68 -29.59
N GLU A 226 -11.57 -0.91 -30.75
CA GLU A 226 -11.18 -2.00 -31.66
C GLU A 226 -9.78 -1.83 -32.24
N LEU A 227 -9.33 -0.59 -32.52
CA LEU A 227 -7.95 -0.35 -32.94
C LEU A 227 -6.94 -0.66 -31.82
N LEU A 228 -7.26 -0.29 -30.57
CA LEU A 228 -6.46 -0.63 -29.39
C LEU A 228 -6.38 -2.15 -29.18
N VAL A 229 -7.50 -2.88 -29.36
CA VAL A 229 -7.51 -4.36 -29.30
C VAL A 229 -6.54 -4.94 -30.32
N ARG A 230 -6.65 -4.54 -31.59
CA ARG A 230 -5.77 -5.05 -32.66
C ARG A 230 -4.29 -4.80 -32.38
N ARG A 231 -3.96 -3.60 -31.87
CA ARG A 231 -2.59 -3.27 -31.48
C ARG A 231 -2.11 -4.12 -30.31
N GLY A 232 -2.94 -4.28 -29.27
CA GLY A 232 -2.63 -5.12 -28.12
C GLY A 232 -2.42 -6.58 -28.49
N GLU A 233 -3.27 -7.16 -29.34
CA GLU A 233 -3.13 -8.54 -29.82
C GLU A 233 -1.87 -8.74 -30.66
N LYS A 234 -1.51 -7.77 -31.51
CA LYS A 234 -0.23 -7.79 -32.26
C LYS A 234 0.98 -7.77 -31.32
N LEU A 235 1.01 -6.86 -30.33
CA LEU A 235 2.10 -6.80 -29.36
C LEU A 235 2.21 -8.10 -28.55
N MET A 236 1.07 -8.70 -28.20
CA MET A 236 1.03 -9.99 -27.50
C MET A 236 1.60 -11.13 -28.37
N SER A 237 1.36 -11.15 -29.68
CA SER A 237 1.96 -12.17 -30.57
C SER A 237 3.45 -11.96 -30.82
N GLU A 238 3.95 -10.74 -30.63
CA GLU A 238 5.37 -10.37 -30.65
C GLU A 238 6.09 -10.66 -29.31
N GLY A 239 5.34 -11.07 -28.27
CA GLY A 239 5.88 -11.34 -26.92
C GLY A 239 5.98 -10.10 -26.02
N GLU A 240 5.51 -8.94 -26.48
CA GLU A 240 5.51 -7.67 -25.76
C GLU A 240 4.31 -7.55 -24.80
N PHE A 241 4.18 -8.49 -23.87
CA PHE A 241 3.00 -8.64 -23.01
C PHE A 241 2.70 -7.40 -22.15
N PHE A 242 3.73 -6.76 -21.60
CA PHE A 242 3.59 -5.54 -20.80
C PHE A 242 2.97 -4.40 -21.61
N GLN A 243 3.48 -4.15 -22.82
CA GLN A 243 2.95 -3.09 -23.69
C GLN A 243 1.54 -3.43 -24.21
N ALA A 244 1.30 -4.69 -24.57
CA ALA A 244 -0.01 -5.17 -24.99
C ALA A 244 -1.08 -4.86 -23.94
N ARG A 245 -0.76 -5.08 -22.66
CA ARG A 245 -1.69 -4.88 -21.55
C ARG A 245 -2.21 -3.45 -21.43
N PHE A 246 -1.38 -2.43 -21.65
CA PHE A 246 -1.85 -1.04 -21.61
C PHE A 246 -2.89 -0.75 -22.70
N HIS A 247 -2.69 -1.30 -23.90
CA HIS A 247 -3.64 -1.14 -25.01
C HIS A 247 -4.96 -1.85 -24.72
N ILE A 248 -4.91 -3.08 -24.20
CA ILE A 248 -6.10 -3.85 -23.84
C ILE A 248 -6.86 -3.19 -22.67
N SER A 249 -6.14 -2.67 -21.67
CA SER A 249 -6.75 -1.92 -20.56
C SER A 249 -7.42 -0.64 -21.05
N ALA A 250 -6.79 0.10 -21.96
CA ALA A 250 -7.40 1.28 -22.57
C ALA A 250 -8.67 0.90 -23.37
N ALA A 251 -8.61 -0.18 -24.17
CA ALA A 251 -9.77 -0.68 -24.91
C ALA A 251 -10.93 -1.06 -23.97
N LYS A 252 -10.63 -1.74 -22.84
CA LYS A 252 -11.61 -2.08 -21.79
C LYS A 252 -12.33 -0.84 -21.28
N GLN A 253 -11.62 0.27 -21.05
CA GLN A 253 -12.21 1.53 -20.60
C GLN A 253 -13.10 2.18 -21.68
N PHE A 254 -12.72 2.13 -22.96
CA PHE A 254 -13.61 2.58 -24.04
C PHE A 254 -14.87 1.74 -24.15
N PHE A 255 -14.78 0.41 -24.06
CA PHE A 255 -15.96 -0.46 -24.06
C PHE A 255 -16.86 -0.21 -22.84
N ALA A 256 -16.28 0.12 -21.69
CA ALA A 256 -17.03 0.57 -20.51
C ALA A 256 -17.78 1.89 -20.79
N ALA A 257 -17.12 2.86 -21.42
CA ALA A 257 -17.73 4.15 -21.76
C ALA A 257 -18.92 4.02 -22.74
N VAL A 258 -18.91 3.02 -23.63
CA VAL A 258 -20.03 2.70 -24.52
C VAL A 258 -20.97 1.62 -23.98
N GLN A 259 -20.82 1.24 -22.70
CA GLN A 259 -21.66 0.26 -21.99
C GLN A 259 -21.71 -1.13 -22.67
N ASP A 260 -20.60 -1.57 -23.27
CA ASP A 260 -20.49 -2.90 -23.88
C ASP A 260 -19.85 -3.89 -22.89
N GLU A 261 -20.70 -4.55 -22.09
CA GLU A 261 -20.24 -5.50 -21.06
C GLU A 261 -19.60 -6.77 -21.65
N GLU A 262 -20.07 -7.24 -22.81
CA GLU A 262 -19.51 -8.41 -23.48
C GLU A 262 -18.09 -8.14 -23.95
N ARG A 263 -17.85 -6.99 -24.61
CA ARG A 263 -16.49 -6.62 -25.03
C ARG A 263 -15.58 -6.30 -23.84
N GLN A 264 -16.10 -5.73 -22.75
CA GLN A 264 -15.32 -5.58 -21.52
C GLN A 264 -14.87 -6.92 -20.95
N ALA A 265 -15.75 -7.93 -20.95
CA ALA A 265 -15.40 -9.28 -20.54
C ALA A 265 -14.35 -9.91 -21.46
N ASP A 266 -14.45 -9.71 -22.78
CA ASP A 266 -13.41 -10.14 -23.72
C ASP A 266 -12.06 -9.50 -23.40
N MET A 267 -12.03 -8.19 -23.10
CA MET A 267 -10.79 -7.49 -22.77
C MET A 267 -10.18 -7.99 -21.47
N ALA A 268 -10.98 -8.35 -20.47
CA ALA A 268 -10.48 -8.99 -19.25
C ALA A 268 -9.83 -10.35 -19.54
N VAL A 269 -10.40 -11.15 -20.45
CA VAL A 269 -9.78 -12.41 -20.91
C VAL A 269 -8.45 -12.16 -21.62
N ILE A 270 -8.38 -11.17 -22.53
CA ILE A 270 -7.13 -10.85 -23.22
C ILE A 270 -6.08 -10.31 -22.23
N ALA A 271 -6.48 -9.43 -21.30
CA ALA A 271 -5.59 -8.92 -20.26
C ALA A 271 -5.03 -10.07 -19.41
N ALA A 272 -5.86 -11.02 -18.97
CA ALA A 272 -5.41 -12.21 -18.26
C ALA A 272 -4.40 -13.04 -19.07
N ARG A 273 -4.58 -13.15 -20.40
CA ARG A 273 -3.61 -13.80 -21.29
C ARG A 273 -2.27 -13.06 -21.34
N THR A 274 -2.26 -11.72 -21.32
CA THR A 274 -1.00 -10.96 -21.25
C THR A 274 -0.23 -11.26 -19.97
N TYR A 275 -0.93 -11.35 -18.83
CA TYR A 275 -0.33 -11.72 -17.56
C TYR A 275 0.19 -13.16 -17.56
N ALA A 276 -0.61 -14.12 -18.04
CA ALA A 276 -0.19 -15.52 -18.12
C ALA A 276 0.99 -15.74 -19.08
N GLY A 277 1.06 -14.98 -20.19
CA GLY A 277 2.17 -14.99 -21.13
C GLY A 277 3.47 -14.47 -20.51
N GLU A 278 3.39 -13.34 -19.79
CA GLU A 278 4.52 -12.80 -19.03
C GLU A 278 5.00 -13.77 -17.96
N ALA A 279 4.07 -14.38 -17.20
CA ALA A 279 4.39 -15.41 -16.20
C ALA A 279 5.17 -16.57 -16.82
N ALA A 280 4.71 -17.08 -17.98
CA ALA A 280 5.40 -18.14 -18.69
C ALA A 280 6.82 -17.72 -19.14
N ALA A 281 6.97 -16.50 -19.68
CA ALA A 281 8.28 -15.97 -20.09
C ALA A 281 9.26 -15.83 -18.92
N ARG A 282 8.77 -15.50 -17.71
CA ARG A 282 9.61 -15.45 -16.49
C ARG A 282 10.12 -16.81 -16.04
N THR A 283 9.46 -17.90 -16.41
CA THR A 283 9.89 -19.27 -16.04
C THR A 283 10.84 -19.91 -17.04
N THR A 284 10.97 -19.37 -18.25
CA THR A 284 11.76 -19.97 -19.35
C THR A 284 13.03 -19.21 -19.70
N GLY A 285 13.26 -18.04 -19.12
CA GLY A 285 14.46 -17.22 -19.34
C GLY A 285 15.75 -17.82 -18.78
N LEU A 286 16.90 -17.18 -19.08
CA LEU A 286 18.23 -17.59 -18.61
C LEU A 286 18.34 -17.61 -17.07
N HIS A 287 17.55 -16.75 -16.42
CA HIS A 287 17.38 -16.69 -14.97
C HIS A 287 15.88 -16.74 -14.68
N PRO A 288 15.31 -17.95 -14.54
CA PRO A 288 13.90 -18.10 -14.19
C PRO A 288 13.59 -17.37 -12.88
N SER A 289 12.41 -16.74 -12.82
CA SER A 289 11.86 -16.21 -11.59
C SER A 289 10.43 -16.72 -11.42
N TYR A 290 10.31 -17.84 -10.72
CA TYR A 290 9.05 -18.42 -10.31
C TYR A 290 8.32 -17.52 -9.33
N ALA A 291 9.04 -16.77 -8.47
CA ALA A 291 8.42 -15.75 -7.64
C ALA A 291 7.69 -14.68 -8.47
N ALA A 292 8.32 -14.11 -9.50
CA ALA A 292 7.66 -13.16 -10.39
C ALA A 292 6.53 -13.81 -11.20
N ALA A 293 6.68 -15.06 -11.63
CA ALA A 293 5.62 -15.79 -12.32
C ALA A 293 4.38 -15.98 -11.43
N THR A 294 4.53 -16.24 -10.13
CA THR A 294 3.38 -16.33 -9.21
C THR A 294 2.58 -15.05 -9.12
N GLU A 295 3.25 -13.89 -9.17
CA GLU A 295 2.58 -12.59 -9.18
C GLU A 295 1.75 -12.40 -10.45
N PHE A 296 2.36 -12.63 -11.61
CA PHE A 296 1.64 -12.51 -12.88
C PHE A 296 0.49 -13.52 -13.04
N TYR A 297 0.63 -14.76 -12.57
CA TYR A 297 -0.51 -15.70 -12.55
C TYR A 297 -1.63 -15.25 -11.62
N THR A 298 -1.30 -14.61 -10.49
CA THR A 298 -2.29 -14.04 -9.58
C THR A 298 -3.05 -12.89 -10.25
N ASP A 299 -2.35 -11.99 -10.94
CA ASP A 299 -2.98 -10.90 -11.69
C ASP A 299 -3.88 -11.41 -12.83
N ALA A 300 -3.46 -12.49 -13.52
CA ALA A 300 -4.29 -13.14 -14.53
C ALA A 300 -5.61 -13.67 -13.93
N LEU A 301 -5.55 -14.30 -12.75
CA LEU A 301 -6.74 -14.76 -12.04
C LEU A 301 -7.64 -13.60 -11.62
N HIS A 302 -7.07 -12.49 -11.12
CA HIS A 302 -7.84 -11.30 -10.75
C HIS A 302 -8.63 -10.72 -11.93
N GLU A 303 -8.02 -10.60 -13.12
CA GLU A 303 -8.72 -10.15 -14.31
C GLU A 303 -9.91 -11.07 -14.66
N LEU A 304 -9.74 -12.39 -14.62
CA LEU A 304 -10.83 -13.33 -14.89
C LEU A 304 -11.93 -13.30 -13.82
N TYR A 305 -11.58 -13.07 -12.55
CA TYR A 305 -12.56 -12.93 -11.48
C TYR A 305 -13.39 -11.66 -11.60
N SER A 306 -12.85 -10.60 -12.23
CA SER A 306 -13.60 -9.37 -12.50
C SER A 306 -14.78 -9.57 -13.48
N ILE A 307 -14.76 -10.67 -14.26
CA ILE A 307 -15.83 -10.98 -15.21
C ILE A 307 -17.11 -11.42 -14.48
N PRO A 308 -18.28 -10.81 -14.74
CA PRO A 308 -19.56 -11.22 -14.16
C PRO A 308 -19.86 -12.71 -14.37
N LYS A 309 -20.37 -13.39 -13.34
CA LYS A 309 -20.63 -14.85 -13.36
C LYS A 309 -21.47 -15.30 -14.57
N MET A 310 -22.44 -14.49 -15.01
CA MET A 310 -23.31 -14.81 -16.13
C MET A 310 -22.58 -14.85 -17.49
N LEU A 311 -21.47 -14.11 -17.62
CA LEU A 311 -20.68 -14.02 -18.86
C LEU A 311 -19.55 -15.05 -18.95
N ARG A 312 -19.33 -15.83 -17.87
CA ARG A 312 -18.25 -16.81 -17.76
C ARG A 312 -18.44 -18.07 -18.61
N PRO A 313 -19.63 -18.70 -18.67
CA PRO A 313 -19.80 -19.96 -19.39
C PRO A 313 -19.46 -19.86 -20.88
N ALA A 314 -19.86 -18.77 -21.54
CA ALA A 314 -19.62 -18.54 -22.97
C ALA A 314 -18.12 -18.42 -23.34
N ARG A 315 -17.26 -18.13 -22.36
CA ARG A 315 -15.81 -17.91 -22.53
C ARG A 315 -14.96 -19.00 -21.86
N ASP A 316 -15.59 -20.05 -21.36
CA ASP A 316 -14.95 -21.17 -20.63
C ASP A 316 -14.02 -20.70 -19.48
N ILE A 317 -14.42 -19.64 -18.78
CA ILE A 317 -13.59 -18.99 -17.76
C ILE A 317 -13.27 -19.94 -16.60
N ASP A 318 -14.20 -20.81 -16.21
CA ASP A 318 -13.97 -21.74 -15.09
C ASP A 318 -12.86 -22.77 -15.39
N SER A 319 -12.72 -23.20 -16.65
CA SER A 319 -11.63 -24.06 -17.07
C SER A 319 -10.29 -23.32 -17.08
N GLU A 320 -10.29 -22.07 -17.55
CA GLU A 320 -9.10 -21.23 -17.55
C GLU A 320 -8.64 -20.88 -16.13
N LEU A 321 -9.56 -20.57 -15.22
CA LEU A 321 -9.27 -20.39 -13.79
C LEU A 321 -8.59 -21.64 -13.22
N ARG A 322 -9.14 -22.85 -13.44
CA ARG A 322 -8.51 -24.11 -13.00
C ARG A 322 -7.11 -24.28 -13.54
N ARG A 323 -6.90 -23.98 -14.83
CA ARG A 323 -5.58 -24.07 -15.49
C ARG A 323 -4.58 -23.10 -14.86
N LEU A 324 -4.95 -21.84 -14.69
CA LEU A 324 -4.09 -20.81 -14.09
C LEU A 324 -3.78 -21.10 -12.62
N TYR A 325 -4.74 -21.63 -11.85
CA TYR A 325 -4.48 -22.09 -10.47
C TYR A 325 -3.46 -23.22 -10.42
N GLY A 326 -3.51 -24.17 -11.36
CA GLY A 326 -2.50 -25.22 -11.48
C GLY A 326 -1.10 -24.66 -11.70
N LEU A 327 -0.96 -23.72 -12.64
CA LEU A 327 0.31 -23.05 -12.93
C LEU A 327 0.81 -22.19 -11.76
N LEU A 328 -0.09 -21.47 -11.09
CA LEU A 328 0.23 -20.69 -9.89
C LEU A 328 0.80 -21.60 -8.79
N ARG A 329 0.19 -22.77 -8.56
CA ARG A 329 0.65 -23.72 -7.54
C ARG A 329 2.02 -24.31 -7.90
N GLU A 330 2.24 -24.66 -9.16
CA GLU A 330 3.53 -25.16 -9.64
C GLU A 330 4.63 -24.12 -9.50
N ALA A 331 4.39 -22.89 -9.96
CA ALA A 331 5.33 -21.78 -9.80
C ALA A 331 5.57 -21.45 -8.32
N GLY A 332 4.52 -21.49 -7.48
CA GLY A 332 4.62 -21.30 -6.04
C GLY A 332 5.59 -22.29 -5.40
N ALA A 333 5.40 -23.58 -5.66
CA ALA A 333 6.27 -24.63 -5.13
C ALA A 333 7.73 -24.43 -5.55
N ARG A 334 8.00 -24.12 -6.81
CA ARG A 334 9.38 -23.88 -7.31
C ARG A 334 9.99 -22.58 -6.80
N SER A 335 9.18 -21.57 -6.49
CA SER A 335 9.69 -20.31 -5.93
C SER A 335 10.35 -20.50 -4.56
N MET A 336 10.01 -21.56 -3.84
CA MET A 336 10.66 -21.90 -2.56
C MET A 336 12.16 -22.21 -2.72
N ASP A 337 12.55 -22.76 -3.87
CA ASP A 337 13.95 -23.06 -4.19
C ASP A 337 14.78 -21.80 -4.51
N GLU A 338 14.12 -20.66 -4.78
CA GLU A 338 14.78 -19.38 -5.07
C GLU A 338 15.18 -18.63 -3.79
N PHE A 339 14.67 -19.04 -2.62
CA PHE A 339 14.99 -18.38 -1.36
C PHE A 339 16.39 -18.74 -0.88
N VAL A 340 17.26 -17.74 -0.80
CA VAL A 340 18.56 -17.86 -0.12
C VAL A 340 18.32 -17.65 1.38
N SER A 341 18.57 -18.69 2.18
CA SER A 341 18.54 -18.57 3.64
C SER A 341 19.69 -17.68 4.11
N PHE A 342 19.40 -16.52 4.67
CA PHE A 342 20.38 -15.74 5.42
C PHE A 342 20.47 -16.26 6.85
N GLN A 343 21.60 -16.86 7.22
CA GLN A 343 21.94 -17.06 8.63
C GLN A 343 22.52 -15.75 9.17
N GLY A 344 21.80 -15.12 10.09
CA GLY A 344 22.32 -13.97 10.84
C GLY A 344 23.51 -14.36 11.73
N GLU A 345 24.12 -13.35 12.36
CA GLU A 345 25.20 -13.55 13.32
C GLU A 345 24.75 -14.50 14.44
N ARG A 346 25.56 -15.53 14.73
CA ARG A 346 25.22 -16.51 15.77
C ARG A 346 25.41 -15.87 17.14
N ILE A 347 24.32 -15.74 17.89
CA ILE A 347 24.34 -15.26 19.27
C ILE A 347 24.78 -16.42 20.17
N ASN A 348 25.81 -16.20 20.98
CA ASN A 348 26.21 -17.16 22.01
C ASN A 348 25.29 -17.02 23.22
N ILE A 349 24.49 -18.04 23.51
CA ILE A 349 23.49 -18.07 24.60
C ILE A 349 23.93 -18.91 25.80
N LYS A 350 25.21 -19.31 25.87
CA LYS A 350 25.69 -20.27 26.87
C LYS A 350 25.46 -19.79 28.30
N GLU A 351 25.69 -18.52 28.58
CA GLU A 351 25.55 -17.98 29.94
C GLU A 351 24.08 -17.99 30.39
N GLU A 352 23.17 -17.65 29.49
CA GLU A 352 21.72 -17.66 29.73
C GLU A 352 21.21 -19.09 29.98
N VAL A 353 21.70 -20.06 29.21
CA VAL A 353 21.37 -21.49 29.42
C VAL A 353 21.83 -21.98 30.79
N GLU A 354 23.06 -21.66 31.19
CA GLU A 354 23.59 -22.03 32.51
C GLU A 354 22.85 -21.33 33.66
N CYS A 355 22.41 -20.10 33.45
CA CYS A 355 21.53 -19.40 34.41
C CYS A 355 20.17 -20.11 34.51
N ALA A 356 19.55 -20.48 33.39
CA ALA A 356 18.25 -21.15 33.39
C ALA A 356 18.27 -22.48 34.16
N TYR A 357 19.33 -23.29 34.01
CA TYR A 357 19.52 -24.49 34.83
C TYR A 357 19.62 -24.16 36.31
N ARG A 358 20.47 -23.19 36.69
CA ARG A 358 20.68 -22.80 38.09
C ARG A 358 19.43 -22.19 38.74
N ASP A 359 18.64 -21.46 37.96
CA ASP A 359 17.49 -20.72 38.45
C ASP A 359 16.32 -21.63 38.82
N VAL A 360 16.17 -22.79 38.21
CA VAL A 360 15.18 -23.80 38.65
C VAL A 360 15.79 -24.90 39.52
N GLY A 361 17.09 -25.14 39.40
CA GLY A 361 17.80 -26.19 40.12
C GLY A 361 17.79 -26.04 41.64
N ASP A 362 17.92 -27.19 42.32
CA ASP A 362 17.98 -27.33 43.79
C ASP A 362 16.81 -26.70 44.56
N LYS A 363 15.66 -26.49 43.90
CA LYS A 363 14.44 -25.93 44.50
C LYS A 363 13.43 -27.02 44.82
N ALA A 364 12.50 -26.74 45.72
CA ALA A 364 11.33 -27.59 45.91
C ALA A 364 10.44 -27.53 44.65
N PHE A 365 9.76 -28.62 44.31
CA PHE A 365 8.99 -28.77 43.06
C PHE A 365 8.12 -27.55 42.71
N ILE A 366 7.26 -27.13 43.64
CA ILE A 366 6.36 -25.98 43.44
C ILE A 366 7.13 -24.65 43.25
N GLU A 367 8.27 -24.50 43.91
CA GLU A 367 9.13 -23.32 43.78
C GLU A 367 9.88 -23.33 42.44
N ALA A 368 10.35 -24.50 41.98
CA ALA A 368 10.93 -24.68 40.66
C ALA A 368 9.90 -24.34 39.56
N LEU A 369 8.65 -24.80 39.69
CA LEU A 369 7.56 -24.45 38.77
C LEU A 369 7.23 -22.95 38.78
N ARG A 370 7.34 -22.29 39.95
CA ARG A 370 7.15 -20.83 40.06
C ARG A 370 8.22 -20.06 39.29
N VAL A 371 9.48 -20.44 39.44
CA VAL A 371 10.57 -19.84 38.67
C VAL A 371 10.39 -20.12 37.18
N PHE A 372 10.03 -21.37 36.83
CA PHE A 372 9.77 -21.78 35.46
C PHE A 372 8.64 -20.96 34.79
N ALA A 373 7.53 -20.72 35.49
CA ALA A 373 6.44 -19.86 35.00
C ALA A 373 6.84 -18.37 34.89
N SER A 374 7.89 -17.96 35.62
CA SER A 374 8.33 -16.57 35.76
C SER A 374 9.55 -16.22 34.90
N ILE A 375 10.02 -17.13 34.03
CA ILE A 375 11.20 -16.94 33.15
C ILE A 375 11.17 -15.62 32.39
N ALA A 376 10.01 -15.22 31.87
CA ALA A 376 9.85 -13.95 31.18
C ALA A 376 8.46 -13.36 31.44
N PRO A 377 8.31 -12.02 31.54
CA PRO A 377 7.02 -11.36 31.50
C PRO A 377 6.38 -11.48 30.11
N TYR A 378 5.07 -11.24 30.00
CA TYR A 378 4.42 -11.11 28.70
C TYR A 378 5.06 -9.96 27.90
N THR A 379 5.09 -10.08 26.58
CA THR A 379 5.60 -9.05 25.69
C THR A 379 4.68 -7.84 25.76
N SER A 380 5.23 -6.69 26.16
CA SER A 380 4.45 -5.45 26.22
C SER A 380 3.99 -5.03 24.83
N ARG A 381 2.66 -5.00 24.61
CA ARG A 381 2.06 -4.54 23.36
C ARG A 381 2.46 -3.10 23.08
N ALA A 382 2.45 -2.26 24.12
CA ALA A 382 2.79 -0.84 24.02
C ALA A 382 4.26 -0.64 23.65
N SER A 383 5.20 -1.30 24.36
CA SER A 383 6.63 -1.19 24.05
C SER A 383 6.97 -1.76 22.67
N SER A 384 6.40 -2.91 22.31
CA SER A 384 6.58 -3.51 20.97
C SER A 384 6.11 -2.56 19.87
N LYS A 385 4.91 -1.99 20.01
CA LYS A 385 4.36 -1.00 19.07
C LYS A 385 5.27 0.22 18.92
N GLN A 386 5.82 0.73 20.03
CA GLN A 386 6.71 1.88 20.02
C GLN A 386 8.06 1.55 19.34
N SER A 387 8.68 0.42 19.70
CA SER A 387 9.95 -0.03 19.12
C SER A 387 9.85 -0.20 17.60
N VAL A 388 8.78 -0.86 17.13
CA VAL A 388 8.55 -1.05 15.69
C VAL A 388 8.33 0.29 14.98
N LYS A 389 7.53 1.20 15.54
CA LYS A 389 7.35 2.55 14.97
C LYS A 389 8.68 3.29 14.82
N THR A 390 9.52 3.28 15.86
CA THR A 390 10.84 3.92 15.82
C THR A 390 11.77 3.27 14.79
N LEU A 391 11.70 1.95 14.61
CA LEU A 391 12.46 1.26 13.57
C LEU A 391 11.97 1.64 12.16
N MET A 392 10.64 1.63 11.95
CA MET A 392 10.00 2.03 10.69
C MET A 392 10.29 3.49 10.31
N GLU A 393 10.51 4.38 11.29
CA GLU A 393 10.94 5.76 11.09
C GLU A 393 12.39 5.87 10.62
N ARG A 394 13.27 4.97 11.07
CA ARG A 394 14.72 4.99 10.77
C ARG A 394 15.07 4.28 9.46
N GLU A 395 14.35 3.24 9.08
CA GLU A 395 14.62 2.46 7.86
C GLU A 395 13.98 3.10 6.62
N PHE A 396 14.58 4.19 6.11
CA PHE A 396 14.10 4.87 4.89
C PHE A 396 14.15 3.96 3.64
N PHE A 397 15.06 2.98 3.58
CA PHE A 397 15.23 2.06 2.45
C PHE A 397 14.42 0.75 2.56
N GLY A 398 13.94 0.38 3.75
CA GLY A 398 13.07 -0.79 3.97
C GLY A 398 11.59 -0.55 3.62
N ARG A 399 11.22 0.71 3.39
CA ARG A 399 9.85 1.16 3.08
C ARG A 399 9.38 0.84 1.66
N VAL A 400 10.28 0.44 0.76
CA VAL A 400 10.03 0.41 -0.70
C VAL A 400 9.64 -0.98 -1.23
N PHE A 401 9.69 -2.03 -0.40
CA PHE A 401 9.35 -3.38 -0.85
C PHE A 401 8.21 -3.97 -0.04
N SER A 402 7.13 -4.36 -0.72
CA SER A 402 6.12 -5.23 -0.14
C SER A 402 6.78 -6.56 0.25
N THR A 403 6.56 -7.01 1.48
CA THR A 403 7.05 -8.33 1.93
C THR A 403 5.93 -9.34 1.77
N SER A 404 6.19 -10.43 1.05
CA SER A 404 5.24 -11.53 0.91
C SER A 404 5.63 -12.68 1.83
N HIS A 405 4.73 -13.02 2.76
CA HIS A 405 4.85 -14.22 3.58
C HIS A 405 4.25 -15.39 2.80
N ARG A 406 5.06 -16.42 2.56
CA ARG A 406 4.66 -17.63 1.83
C ARG A 406 4.58 -18.82 2.76
N ALA A 407 3.57 -19.66 2.54
CA ALA A 407 3.43 -20.98 3.16
C ALA A 407 4.59 -21.89 2.74
N SER A 408 4.81 -22.98 3.47
CA SER A 408 5.76 -24.03 3.10
C SER A 408 5.47 -24.66 1.73
N ASP A 409 4.22 -24.57 1.25
CA ASP A 409 3.80 -25.02 -0.09
C ASP A 409 3.87 -23.94 -1.19
N GLY A 410 4.48 -22.78 -0.88
CA GLY A 410 4.72 -21.69 -1.83
C GLY A 410 3.54 -20.74 -2.06
N ARG A 411 2.37 -20.99 -1.44
CA ARG A 411 1.23 -20.06 -1.48
C ARG A 411 1.58 -18.75 -0.79
N ILE A 412 1.25 -17.62 -1.41
CA ILE A 412 1.31 -16.32 -0.72
C ILE A 412 0.20 -16.30 0.32
N ILE A 413 0.57 -16.29 1.60
CA ILE A 413 -0.37 -16.21 2.73
C ILE A 413 -0.72 -14.74 2.97
N GLN A 414 0.28 -13.85 2.95
CA GLN A 414 0.08 -12.43 3.25
C GLN A 414 1.02 -11.56 2.42
N ARG A 415 0.51 -10.42 1.93
CA ARG A 415 1.31 -9.31 1.41
C ARG A 415 1.25 -8.18 2.41
N THR A 416 2.40 -7.75 2.91
CA THR A 416 2.51 -6.50 3.68
C THR A 416 2.80 -5.38 2.68
N PRO A 417 1.88 -4.42 2.45
CA PRO A 417 2.08 -3.35 1.49
C PRO A 417 3.24 -2.43 1.87
N ALA A 418 3.79 -1.71 0.88
CA ALA A 418 4.78 -0.67 1.10
C ALA A 418 4.15 0.48 1.92
N ALA A 419 4.93 1.10 2.79
CA ALA A 419 4.44 2.06 3.78
C ALA A 419 4.12 3.46 3.20
N ASP A 420 4.14 3.64 1.87
CA ASP A 420 4.07 4.92 1.18
C ASP A 420 2.81 5.13 0.34
N GLY A 421 1.65 4.69 0.81
CA GLY A 421 0.40 5.05 0.13
C GLY A 421 -0.93 4.54 0.68
N SER A 422 -0.99 3.98 1.89
CA SER A 422 -2.15 3.20 2.31
C SER A 422 -3.10 3.91 3.29
N ASP A 423 -4.38 3.57 3.19
CA ASP A 423 -5.42 3.94 4.15
C ASP A 423 -5.06 3.48 5.57
N GLY A 424 -5.63 4.13 6.60
CA GLY A 424 -5.26 3.89 8.01
C GLY A 424 -5.29 2.43 8.46
N HIS A 425 -6.19 1.61 7.90
CA HIS A 425 -6.29 0.17 8.23
C HIS A 425 -5.12 -0.68 7.71
N GLU A 426 -4.62 -0.40 6.51
CA GLU A 426 -3.50 -1.15 5.92
C GLU A 426 -2.18 -0.83 6.64
N ALA A 427 -1.99 0.42 7.08
CA ALA A 427 -0.86 0.83 7.90
C ALA A 427 -0.85 0.11 9.27
N GLU A 428 -2.01 -0.09 9.89
CA GLU A 428 -2.14 -0.84 11.15
C GLU A 428 -1.82 -2.33 10.98
N ALA A 429 -2.28 -2.95 9.88
CA ALA A 429 -1.97 -4.34 9.58
C ALA A 429 -0.46 -4.56 9.34
N ALA A 430 0.20 -3.65 8.62
CA ALA A 430 1.65 -3.69 8.41
C ALA A 430 2.43 -3.53 9.73
N LEU A 431 1.99 -2.62 10.60
CA LEU A 431 2.57 -2.43 11.93
C LEU A 431 2.45 -3.70 12.79
N LEU A 432 1.26 -4.31 12.83
CA LEU A 432 1.03 -5.55 13.57
C LEU A 432 1.90 -6.69 13.03
N ALA A 433 1.95 -6.88 11.71
CA ALA A 433 2.78 -7.92 11.09
C ALA A 433 4.25 -7.78 11.49
N ARG A 434 4.77 -6.55 11.58
CA ARG A 434 6.14 -6.32 12.04
C ARG A 434 6.33 -6.57 13.54
N MET A 435 5.36 -6.16 14.38
CA MET A 435 5.37 -6.51 15.80
C MET A 435 5.40 -8.03 16.02
N VAL A 436 4.65 -8.79 15.21
CA VAL A 436 4.61 -10.26 15.26
C VAL A 436 5.95 -10.87 14.84
N GLN A 437 6.65 -10.34 13.82
CA GLN A 437 7.99 -10.80 13.45
C GLN A 437 9.02 -10.59 14.56
N ASP A 438 9.03 -9.39 15.15
CA ASP A 438 9.96 -9.07 16.25
C ASP A 438 9.67 -9.96 17.48
N HIS A 439 8.39 -10.18 17.78
CA HIS A 439 7.96 -11.10 18.82
C HIS A 439 8.40 -12.54 18.53
N ARG A 440 8.30 -13.01 17.27
CA ARG A 440 8.76 -14.36 16.88
C ARG A 440 10.26 -14.55 17.11
N ILE A 441 11.08 -13.54 16.80
CA ILE A 441 12.54 -13.59 17.08
C ILE A 441 12.77 -13.69 18.60
N ARG A 442 12.05 -12.87 19.38
CA ARG A 442 12.14 -12.87 20.85
C ARG A 442 11.79 -14.24 21.44
N ILE A 443 10.67 -14.86 21.06
CA ILE A 443 10.25 -16.14 21.65
C ILE A 443 11.21 -17.27 21.25
N ARG A 444 11.77 -17.26 20.03
CA ARG A 444 12.79 -18.23 19.62
C ARG A 444 14.03 -18.15 20.51
N TYR A 445 14.50 -16.93 20.76
CA TYR A 445 15.62 -16.69 21.67
C TYR A 445 15.30 -17.16 23.09
N LEU A 446 14.17 -16.74 23.67
CA LEU A 446 13.76 -17.12 25.03
C LEU A 446 13.59 -18.63 25.20
N THR A 447 13.03 -19.30 24.19
CA THR A 447 12.84 -20.74 24.23
C THR A 447 14.18 -21.46 24.26
N ALA A 448 15.09 -21.10 23.35
CA ALA A 448 16.40 -21.75 23.25
C ALA A 448 17.31 -21.43 24.45
N SER A 449 17.28 -20.21 24.97
CA SER A 449 18.18 -19.76 26.03
C SER A 449 17.69 -20.10 27.44
N SER A 450 16.37 -20.18 27.66
CA SER A 450 15.82 -20.22 29.01
C SER A 450 14.74 -21.28 29.21
N ILE A 451 13.69 -21.30 28.38
CA ILE A 451 12.52 -22.17 28.63
C ILE A 451 12.87 -23.65 28.44
N ALA A 452 13.51 -24.02 27.32
CA ALA A 452 13.85 -25.42 27.08
C ALA A 452 14.87 -25.95 28.12
N PRO A 453 15.99 -25.24 28.43
CA PRO A 453 16.91 -25.64 29.49
C PRO A 453 16.23 -25.77 30.87
N ALA A 454 15.41 -24.79 31.27
CA ALA A 454 14.73 -24.84 32.55
C ALA A 454 13.73 -26.00 32.64
N ARG A 455 13.02 -26.31 31.54
CA ARG A 455 12.15 -27.50 31.47
C ARG A 455 12.96 -28.77 31.70
N GLU A 456 14.10 -28.89 31.00
CA GLU A 456 15.00 -30.05 31.11
C GLU A 456 15.53 -30.22 32.53
N GLN A 457 15.88 -29.13 33.22
CA GLN A 457 16.32 -29.23 34.61
C GLN A 457 15.17 -29.60 35.57
N VAL A 458 13.96 -29.06 35.37
CA VAL A 458 12.80 -29.44 36.20
C VAL A 458 12.52 -30.94 36.12
N ILE A 459 12.60 -31.55 34.94
CA ILE A 459 12.37 -33.00 34.78
C ILE A 459 13.55 -33.85 35.29
N VAL A 460 14.75 -33.29 35.37
CA VAL A 460 15.92 -33.94 35.98
C VAL A 460 15.78 -33.98 37.51
N ASP A 461 15.37 -32.87 38.11
CA ASP A 461 15.29 -32.73 39.58
C ASP A 461 13.99 -33.30 40.17
N HIS A 462 12.93 -33.36 39.37
CA HIS A 462 11.59 -33.73 39.84
C HIS A 462 10.87 -34.69 38.91
N LEU A 463 10.15 -35.64 39.51
CA LEU A 463 9.11 -36.38 38.81
C LEU A 463 7.89 -35.46 38.64
N VAL A 464 7.68 -34.97 37.43
CA VAL A 464 6.48 -34.21 37.09
C VAL A 464 5.31 -35.18 36.87
N ASP A 465 4.52 -35.42 37.92
CA ASP A 465 3.39 -36.33 37.89
C ASP A 465 2.09 -35.67 37.39
N GLU A 466 1.21 -36.47 36.77
CA GLU A 466 -0.09 -35.99 36.28
C GLU A 466 -0.99 -35.56 37.44
N GLU A 467 -0.94 -36.23 38.60
CA GLU A 467 -1.79 -35.91 39.75
C GLU A 467 -1.47 -34.52 40.32
N ASP A 468 -0.17 -34.18 40.41
CA ASP A 468 0.27 -32.86 40.86
C ASP A 468 -0.20 -31.74 39.90
N LEU A 469 -0.03 -31.97 38.59
CA LEU A 469 -0.51 -31.04 37.57
C LEU A 469 -2.04 -30.93 37.55
N PHE A 470 -2.76 -32.02 37.82
CA PHE A 470 -4.20 -32.03 37.96
C PHE A 470 -4.64 -31.16 39.14
N ASN A 471 -3.99 -31.29 40.29
CA ASN A 471 -4.28 -30.47 41.46
C ASN A 471 -4.06 -28.98 41.20
N ILE A 472 -2.95 -28.63 40.52
CA ILE A 472 -2.69 -27.25 40.05
C ILE A 472 -3.80 -26.78 39.11
N CYS A 473 -4.16 -27.57 38.09
CA CYS A 473 -5.20 -27.21 37.13
C CYS A 473 -6.58 -27.07 37.77
N LEU A 474 -6.90 -27.91 38.75
CA LEU A 474 -8.18 -27.90 39.46
C LEU A 474 -8.36 -26.62 40.29
N GLN A 475 -7.26 -26.11 40.87
CA GLN A 475 -7.24 -24.91 41.69
C GLN A 475 -7.01 -23.62 40.87
N SER A 476 -6.55 -23.76 39.63
CA SER A 476 -6.33 -22.65 38.71
C SER A 476 -7.65 -22.06 38.19
N ARG A 477 -7.89 -20.77 38.47
CA ARG A 477 -9.14 -20.09 38.08
C ARG A 477 -9.28 -19.91 36.57
N ILE A 478 -8.17 -19.92 35.83
CA ILE A 478 -8.22 -19.81 34.37
C ILE A 478 -8.74 -21.09 33.71
N VAL A 479 -8.60 -22.24 34.35
CA VAL A 479 -9.06 -23.53 33.82
C VAL A 479 -10.57 -23.70 34.06
N PRO A 480 -11.38 -23.86 33.00
CA PRO A 480 -12.82 -24.09 33.16
C PRO A 480 -13.13 -25.42 33.85
N ARG A 481 -14.25 -25.45 34.58
CA ARG A 481 -14.70 -26.66 35.31
C ARG A 481 -14.84 -27.86 34.36
N GLY A 482 -14.40 -29.03 34.83
CA GLY A 482 -14.46 -30.28 34.08
C GLY A 482 -13.33 -30.48 33.07
N ARG A 483 -12.36 -29.56 32.98
CA ARG A 483 -11.23 -29.66 32.04
C ARG A 483 -9.86 -29.89 32.68
N ALA A 484 -9.78 -29.90 34.01
CA ALA A 484 -8.51 -30.02 34.73
C ALA A 484 -7.71 -31.27 34.33
N SER A 485 -8.34 -32.44 34.20
CA SER A 485 -7.66 -33.68 33.78
C SER A 485 -7.12 -33.58 32.36
N LEU A 486 -7.90 -33.04 31.42
CA LEU A 486 -7.43 -32.86 30.05
C LEU A 486 -6.26 -31.88 29.98
N VAL A 487 -6.32 -30.77 30.70
CA VAL A 487 -5.23 -29.79 30.71
C VAL A 487 -3.97 -30.35 31.38
N ALA A 488 -4.12 -31.03 32.52
CA ALA A 488 -3.00 -31.60 33.26
C ALA A 488 -2.22 -32.64 32.45
N LYS A 489 -2.94 -33.55 31.77
CA LYS A 489 -2.33 -34.57 30.90
C LYS A 489 -1.45 -33.94 29.81
N GLU A 490 -1.92 -32.86 29.20
CA GLU A 490 -1.21 -32.24 28.09
C GLU A 490 -0.12 -31.26 28.54
N LEU A 491 -0.27 -30.66 29.73
CA LEU A 491 0.85 -30.00 30.39
C LEU A 491 1.97 -31.00 30.68
N LYS A 492 1.63 -32.19 31.18
CA LYS A 492 2.60 -33.27 31.40
C LYS A 492 3.27 -33.71 30.10
N ALA A 493 2.52 -33.93 29.02
CA ALA A 493 3.07 -34.29 27.73
C ALA A 493 4.16 -33.32 27.26
N GLY A 494 3.97 -32.00 27.44
CA GLY A 494 5.02 -31.03 27.10
C GLY A 494 6.23 -31.04 28.04
N PHE A 495 6.07 -31.37 29.34
CA PHE A 495 7.23 -31.65 30.21
C PHE A 495 8.02 -32.86 29.71
N ASP A 496 7.33 -33.89 29.26
CA ASP A 496 7.91 -35.12 28.68
C ASP A 496 8.50 -34.90 27.26
N GLY A 497 8.33 -33.71 26.67
CA GLY A 497 8.82 -33.34 25.34
C GLY A 497 7.90 -33.74 24.18
N ASP A 498 6.72 -34.30 24.46
CA ASP A 498 5.69 -34.60 23.46
C ASP A 498 4.81 -33.38 23.18
N PHE A 499 5.41 -32.38 22.51
CA PHE A 499 4.69 -31.17 22.08
C PHE A 499 3.62 -31.46 21.02
N ALA A 500 3.71 -32.60 20.33
CA ALA A 500 2.70 -33.04 19.38
C ALA A 500 1.40 -33.37 20.10
N ALA A 501 1.43 -34.27 21.08
CA ALA A 501 0.26 -34.54 21.91
C ALA A 501 -0.22 -33.26 22.60
N ALA A 502 0.71 -32.55 23.25
CA ALA A 502 0.39 -31.38 24.07
C ALA A 502 -0.39 -30.31 23.30
N LEU A 503 0.09 -29.86 22.14
CA LEU A 503 -0.52 -28.73 21.43
C LEU A 503 -1.83 -29.08 20.73
N HIS A 504 -1.96 -30.31 20.19
CA HIS A 504 -3.19 -30.75 19.51
C HIS A 504 -4.41 -30.71 20.45
N LEU A 505 -4.18 -30.80 21.76
CA LEU A 505 -5.23 -30.73 22.76
C LEU A 505 -5.25 -29.41 23.53
N LEU A 506 -4.10 -28.80 23.83
CA LEU A 506 -4.03 -27.51 24.54
C LEU A 506 -4.53 -26.33 23.71
N ILE A 507 -4.31 -26.28 22.39
CA ILE A 507 -4.79 -25.16 21.56
C ILE A 507 -6.33 -25.06 21.59
N PRO A 508 -7.09 -26.14 21.39
CA PRO A 508 -8.54 -26.12 21.61
C PRO A 508 -8.94 -25.76 23.05
N GLN A 509 -8.14 -26.14 24.06
CA GLN A 509 -8.41 -25.77 25.45
C GLN A 509 -8.23 -24.27 25.67
N LEU A 510 -7.18 -23.67 25.12
CA LEU A 510 -6.94 -22.23 25.17
C LEU A 510 -8.10 -21.45 24.54
N GLU A 511 -8.57 -21.85 23.34
CA GLU A 511 -9.74 -21.21 22.71
C GLU A 511 -10.95 -21.26 23.63
N ASN A 512 -11.16 -22.38 24.32
CA ASN A 512 -12.25 -22.49 25.29
C ASN A 512 -12.02 -21.68 26.58
N PHE A 513 -10.78 -21.57 27.07
CA PHE A 513 -10.46 -20.72 28.22
C PHE A 513 -10.89 -19.28 27.91
N VAL A 514 -10.42 -18.78 26.76
CA VAL A 514 -10.75 -17.45 26.24
C VAL A 514 -12.26 -17.29 26.14
N ARG A 515 -12.95 -18.21 25.46
CA ARG A 515 -14.41 -18.18 25.31
C ARG A 515 -15.14 -18.07 26.65
N VAL A 516 -14.88 -18.98 27.59
CA VAL A 516 -15.60 -19.04 28.86
C VAL A 516 -15.41 -17.76 29.69
N HIS A 517 -14.19 -17.21 29.73
CA HIS A 517 -13.93 -15.99 30.51
C HIS A 517 -14.53 -14.75 29.86
N LEU A 518 -14.55 -14.66 28.52
CA LEU A 518 -15.25 -13.60 27.81
C LEU A 518 -16.77 -13.68 28.02
N SER A 519 -17.37 -14.85 27.88
CA SER A 519 -18.81 -15.03 28.12
C SER A 519 -19.22 -14.66 29.55
N ARG A 520 -18.39 -14.96 30.55
CA ARG A 520 -18.62 -14.58 31.96
C ARG A 520 -18.66 -13.07 32.19
N ARG A 521 -18.08 -12.28 31.28
CA ARG A 521 -18.10 -10.81 31.32
C ARG A 521 -19.14 -10.21 30.39
N GLY A 522 -20.02 -11.04 29.83
CA GLY A 522 -21.12 -10.60 28.95
C GLY A 522 -20.71 -10.39 27.49
N ALA A 523 -19.47 -10.75 27.11
CA ALA A 523 -19.03 -10.64 25.72
C ALA A 523 -19.80 -11.62 24.82
N LYS A 524 -20.08 -11.20 23.59
CA LYS A 524 -20.77 -12.04 22.60
C LYS A 524 -19.78 -13.00 21.94
N THR A 525 -19.75 -14.24 22.43
CA THR A 525 -18.83 -15.28 21.93
C THR A 525 -19.42 -16.17 20.84
N ALA A 526 -20.66 -15.91 20.43
CA ALA A 526 -21.34 -16.63 19.35
C ALA A 526 -22.06 -15.66 18.41
N ARG A 527 -22.18 -16.05 17.14
CA ARG A 527 -22.92 -15.32 16.10
C ARG A 527 -24.21 -16.07 15.77
N LEU A 528 -25.30 -15.33 15.61
CA LEU A 528 -26.54 -15.87 15.06
C LEU A 528 -26.46 -15.85 13.53
N GLU A 529 -26.52 -17.01 12.92
CA GLU A 529 -26.58 -17.17 11.47
C GLU A 529 -27.97 -16.87 10.90
N THR A 530 -28.06 -16.67 9.60
CA THR A 530 -29.31 -16.27 8.89
C THR A 530 -30.43 -17.30 9.05
N ASP A 531 -30.10 -18.55 9.35
CA ASP A 531 -31.03 -19.66 9.60
C ASP A 531 -31.44 -19.82 11.08
N GLY A 532 -30.97 -18.94 11.96
CA GLY A 532 -31.27 -18.95 13.40
C GLY A 532 -30.35 -19.85 14.23
N VAL A 533 -29.29 -20.43 13.65
CA VAL A 533 -28.30 -21.24 14.38
C VAL A 533 -27.27 -20.33 15.07
N LEU A 534 -26.95 -20.62 16.33
CA LEU A 534 -25.85 -19.96 17.05
C LEU A 534 -24.54 -20.70 16.77
N MET A 535 -23.60 -20.02 16.13
CA MET A 535 -22.26 -20.53 15.85
C MET A 535 -21.24 -19.87 16.77
N GLU A 536 -20.45 -20.69 17.47
CA GLU A 536 -19.37 -20.25 18.35
C GLU A 536 -18.23 -19.58 17.55
N LEU A 537 -17.76 -18.42 18.01
CA LEU A 537 -16.65 -17.68 17.36
C LEU A 537 -15.32 -18.39 17.59
N GLY A 538 -14.47 -18.54 16.57
CA GLY A 538 -13.12 -19.09 16.72
C GLY A 538 -12.15 -18.13 17.43
N LEU A 539 -10.99 -18.64 17.88
CA LEU A 539 -10.00 -17.85 18.63
C LEU A 539 -9.57 -16.58 17.87
N SER A 540 -9.33 -16.67 16.56
CA SER A 540 -8.96 -15.51 15.72
C SER A 540 -10.00 -14.39 15.72
N THR A 541 -11.28 -14.73 15.93
CA THR A 541 -12.34 -13.72 16.06
C THR A 541 -12.47 -13.24 17.51
N LEU A 542 -12.30 -14.13 18.49
CA LEU A 542 -12.37 -13.78 19.91
C LEU A 542 -11.28 -12.80 20.34
N VAL A 543 -10.07 -12.90 19.78
CA VAL A 543 -8.97 -11.96 20.11
C VAL A 543 -9.22 -10.54 19.60
N ALA A 544 -10.13 -10.36 18.64
CA ALA A 544 -10.42 -9.08 18.01
C ALA A 544 -11.60 -8.33 18.65
N ILE A 545 -12.27 -8.90 19.67
CA ILE A 545 -13.36 -8.22 20.36
C ILE A 545 -12.82 -7.32 21.48
N ASP A 546 -13.51 -6.21 21.74
CA ASP A 546 -13.07 -5.19 22.70
C ASP A 546 -12.88 -5.74 24.12
N GLU A 547 -13.70 -6.72 24.51
CA GLU A 547 -13.63 -7.31 25.85
C GLU A 547 -12.35 -8.13 26.10
N MET A 548 -11.63 -8.55 25.05
CA MET A 548 -10.42 -9.36 25.19
C MET A 548 -9.36 -8.70 26.08
N GLU A 549 -9.04 -7.43 25.79
CA GLU A 549 -8.04 -6.69 26.57
C GLU A 549 -8.52 -6.40 28.00
N SER A 550 -9.84 -6.26 28.20
CA SER A 550 -10.41 -6.04 29.53
C SER A 550 -10.29 -7.28 30.44
N VAL A 551 -10.30 -8.48 29.83
CA VAL A 551 -10.27 -9.76 30.56
C VAL A 551 -8.85 -10.28 30.73
N PHE A 552 -8.05 -10.24 29.67
CA PHE A 552 -6.71 -10.84 29.65
C PHE A 552 -5.59 -9.80 29.73
N GLY A 553 -5.89 -8.52 29.62
CA GLY A 553 -4.90 -7.45 29.51
C GLY A 553 -4.31 -7.36 28.09
N PRO A 554 -3.77 -6.20 27.71
CA PRO A 554 -3.28 -5.95 26.35
C PRO A 554 -2.08 -6.82 25.97
N ASP A 555 -1.21 -7.15 26.93
CA ASP A 555 0.03 -7.87 26.68
C ASP A 555 -0.21 -9.37 26.43
N LEU A 556 -1.04 -10.02 27.27
CA LEU A 556 -1.43 -11.42 27.04
C LEU A 556 -2.35 -11.55 25.80
N THR A 557 -3.17 -10.55 25.52
CA THR A 557 -3.96 -10.51 24.29
C THR A 557 -3.04 -10.50 23.06
N PHE A 558 -1.98 -9.67 23.08
CA PHE A 558 -0.99 -9.64 22.01
C PHE A 558 -0.23 -10.96 21.87
N GLU A 559 0.21 -11.58 22.98
CA GLU A 559 0.85 -12.91 22.97
C GLU A 559 -0.04 -13.98 22.31
N ILE A 560 -1.32 -14.05 22.71
CA ILE A 560 -2.27 -15.02 22.15
C ILE A 560 -2.51 -14.73 20.66
N GLN A 561 -2.71 -13.46 20.30
CA GLN A 561 -2.93 -13.06 18.91
C GLN A 561 -1.73 -13.42 18.03
N ALA A 562 -0.52 -12.99 18.41
CA ALA A 562 0.70 -13.17 17.63
C ALA A 562 1.07 -14.64 17.42
N LEU A 563 0.85 -15.48 18.45
CA LEU A 563 1.28 -16.88 18.41
C LEU A 563 0.25 -17.80 17.74
N PHE A 564 -1.04 -17.59 18.00
CA PHE A 564 -2.09 -18.52 17.58
C PHE A 564 -2.88 -18.04 16.37
N CYS A 565 -3.00 -16.73 16.12
CA CYS A 565 -4.00 -16.18 15.18
C CYS A 565 -3.42 -15.47 13.96
N GLU A 566 -2.25 -14.84 14.09
CA GLU A 566 -1.69 -14.01 13.02
C GLU A 566 -0.99 -14.83 11.95
N GLN A 567 -1.38 -14.62 10.69
CA GLN A 567 -0.80 -15.27 9.50
C GLN A 567 0.65 -14.86 9.22
N SER A 568 1.03 -13.66 9.66
CA SER A 568 2.43 -13.22 9.65
C SER A 568 3.26 -13.95 10.71
N GLY A 569 2.61 -14.52 11.73
CA GLY A 569 3.24 -15.26 12.82
C GLY A 569 3.16 -16.78 12.64
N PRO A 570 3.36 -17.53 13.73
CA PRO A 570 3.28 -18.99 13.72
C PRO A 570 1.88 -19.55 13.43
N ASN A 571 0.82 -18.73 13.60
CA ASN A 571 -0.55 -19.08 13.23
C ASN A 571 -1.03 -20.44 13.78
N LEU A 572 -0.53 -20.86 14.95
CA LEU A 572 -0.59 -22.25 15.41
C LEU A 572 -2.01 -22.81 15.46
N ARG A 573 -3.01 -21.98 15.79
CA ARG A 573 -4.40 -22.44 15.88
C ARG A 573 -4.97 -22.81 14.52
N ASN A 574 -4.72 -21.99 13.50
CA ASN A 574 -5.24 -22.24 12.16
C ASN A 574 -4.45 -23.34 11.46
N ASP A 575 -3.13 -23.34 11.60
CA ASP A 575 -2.28 -24.37 10.99
C ASP A 575 -2.58 -25.75 11.59
N MET A 576 -2.82 -25.84 12.89
CA MET A 576 -3.26 -27.08 13.54
C MET A 576 -4.65 -27.50 13.05
N ALA A 577 -5.63 -26.59 13.05
CA ALA A 577 -7.00 -26.90 12.64
C ALA A 577 -7.12 -27.33 11.16
N HIS A 578 -6.20 -26.88 10.31
CA HIS A 578 -6.14 -27.23 8.89
C HIS A 578 -5.18 -28.40 8.58
N GLY A 579 -4.50 -28.97 9.58
CA GLY A 579 -3.56 -30.07 9.39
C GLY A 579 -2.29 -29.66 8.63
N LEU A 580 -1.88 -28.39 8.75
CA LEU A 580 -0.69 -27.81 8.12
C LEU A 580 0.55 -27.84 9.02
N LEU A 581 0.38 -28.16 10.32
CA LEU A 581 1.47 -28.33 11.29
C LEU A 581 2.12 -29.71 11.13
N ASP A 582 3.29 -29.76 10.51
CA ASP A 582 4.11 -30.98 10.41
C ASP A 582 4.95 -31.25 11.67
N LEU A 583 5.63 -32.40 11.73
CA LEU A 583 6.35 -32.83 12.93
C LEU A 583 7.47 -31.85 13.34
N ASP A 584 8.18 -31.28 12.36
CA ASP A 584 9.26 -30.33 12.62
C ASP A 584 8.71 -29.00 13.14
N ALA A 585 7.60 -28.50 12.57
CA ALA A 585 6.91 -27.31 13.03
C ALA A 585 6.32 -27.49 14.44
N VAL A 586 5.81 -28.68 14.77
CA VAL A 586 5.28 -29.02 16.10
C VAL A 586 6.39 -29.04 17.17
N GLN A 587 7.63 -29.36 16.80
CA GLN A 587 8.80 -29.34 17.69
C GLN A 587 9.54 -27.99 17.69
N SER A 588 8.99 -26.98 17.02
CA SER A 588 9.62 -25.66 16.91
C SER A 588 9.66 -24.89 18.24
N ALA A 589 10.54 -23.89 18.29
CA ALA A 589 10.65 -23.01 19.46
C ALA A 589 9.34 -22.26 19.75
N GLU A 590 8.56 -21.95 18.72
CA GLU A 590 7.24 -21.32 18.84
C GLU A 590 6.22 -22.26 19.49
N SER A 591 6.25 -23.55 19.14
CA SER A 591 5.41 -24.58 19.73
C SER A 591 5.74 -24.84 21.22
N ILE A 592 7.03 -24.91 21.56
CA ILE A 592 7.49 -25.03 22.95
C ILE A 592 7.07 -23.80 23.76
N TYR A 593 7.22 -22.61 23.19
CA TYR A 593 6.77 -21.37 23.81
C TYR A 593 5.25 -21.34 24.01
N ALA A 594 4.47 -21.81 23.04
CA ALA A 594 3.01 -21.89 23.14
C ALA A 594 2.56 -22.79 24.29
N TRP A 595 3.18 -23.96 24.43
CA TRP A 595 2.95 -24.84 25.57
C TRP A 595 3.33 -24.15 26.89
N TRP A 596 4.51 -23.54 26.96
CA TRP A 596 4.97 -22.83 28.16
C TRP A 596 4.07 -21.64 28.53
N LEU A 597 3.56 -20.90 27.55
CA LEU A 597 2.63 -19.79 27.77
C LEU A 597 1.34 -20.28 28.42
N ILE A 598 0.79 -21.40 27.95
CA ILE A 598 -0.42 -22.00 28.53
C ILE A 598 -0.12 -22.54 29.94
N PHE A 599 1.03 -23.19 30.15
CA PHE A 599 1.49 -23.59 31.49
C PHE A 599 1.57 -22.39 32.43
N LYS A 600 2.24 -21.32 32.02
CA LYS A 600 2.40 -20.07 32.79
C LYS A 600 1.04 -19.47 33.17
N MET A 601 0.11 -19.40 32.22
CA MET A 601 -1.25 -18.92 32.47
C MET A 601 -1.95 -19.74 33.56
N VAL A 602 -1.87 -21.07 33.48
CA VAL A 602 -2.48 -21.99 34.45
C VAL A 602 -1.80 -21.87 35.81
N PHE A 603 -0.47 -21.90 35.87
CA PHE A 603 0.29 -21.88 37.10
C PHE A 603 0.16 -20.54 37.84
N ASN A 604 0.25 -19.40 37.14
CA ASN A 604 0.11 -18.09 37.77
C ASN A 604 -1.29 -17.90 38.37
N SER A 605 -2.33 -18.35 37.66
CA SER A 605 -3.70 -18.29 38.17
C SER A 605 -3.91 -19.18 39.42
N TYR A 606 -3.23 -20.33 39.47
CA TYR A 606 -3.15 -21.16 40.67
C TYR A 606 -2.43 -20.44 41.83
N TRP A 607 -1.23 -19.92 41.59
CA TRP A 607 -0.39 -19.28 42.61
C TRP A 607 -1.03 -18.05 43.25
N ILE A 608 -1.72 -17.23 42.45
CA ILE A 608 -2.51 -16.09 42.94
C ILE A 608 -3.65 -16.58 43.85
N THR A 609 -4.31 -17.68 43.50
CA THR A 609 -5.43 -18.24 44.26
C THR A 609 -5.00 -18.83 45.60
N ASP A 610 -3.75 -19.31 45.70
CA ASP A 610 -3.14 -19.82 46.94
C ASP A 610 -2.65 -18.70 47.88
N GLY A 611 -2.84 -17.41 47.52
CA GLY A 611 -2.57 -16.25 48.38
C GLY A 611 -1.09 -15.83 48.47
N LYS A 612 -0.26 -16.19 47.48
CA LYS A 612 1.22 -16.06 47.55
C LYS A 612 1.84 -15.05 46.56
N LEU A 613 1.05 -14.21 45.89
CA LEU A 613 1.50 -13.10 45.00
C LEU A 613 0.74 -11.79 45.35
N PRO A 614 1.39 -10.60 45.38
CA PRO A 614 0.68 -9.32 45.46
C PRO A 614 -0.16 -9.07 44.19
N PRO A 615 -1.30 -8.37 44.28
CA PRO A 615 -2.24 -8.20 43.17
C PRO A 615 -1.74 -7.37 41.95
N ASP A 616 -0.60 -6.69 42.06
CA ASP A 616 -0.17 -5.67 41.08
C ASP A 616 0.73 -6.18 39.94
N ASP A 617 1.19 -7.43 39.95
CA ASP A 617 1.89 -8.00 38.79
C ASP A 617 0.92 -8.81 37.91
N THR A 618 0.24 -8.08 37.02
CA THR A 618 -0.53 -8.56 35.84
C THR A 618 -1.85 -9.30 36.12
N THR A 619 -2.78 -8.59 36.79
CA THR A 619 -4.25 -8.82 36.87
C THR A 619 -4.80 -10.24 36.67
N ILE A 620 -5.05 -10.94 37.79
CA ILE A 620 -6.38 -11.48 38.14
C ILE A 620 -6.55 -11.34 39.67
N PRO A 621 -7.57 -10.62 40.16
CA PRO A 621 -8.30 -11.09 41.33
C PRO A 621 -9.81 -11.23 41.05
N VAL A 622 -10.32 -12.38 41.50
CA VAL A 622 -11.72 -12.79 41.48
C VAL A 622 -12.30 -12.57 42.88
N SER A 623 -13.35 -11.75 42.99
CA SER A 623 -14.65 -12.04 43.64
C SER A 623 -15.34 -10.80 44.24
N SER A 624 -16.55 -10.51 43.76
CA SER A 624 -17.74 -10.04 44.51
C SER A 624 -18.87 -9.99 43.45
N GLU A 625 -19.90 -10.82 43.45
CA GLU A 625 -20.90 -11.02 44.50
C GLU A 625 -21.58 -12.40 44.34
N ILE A 626 -21.66 -13.16 45.44
CA ILE A 626 -22.80 -14.01 45.74
C ILE A 626 -23.55 -13.29 46.84
N ARG A 627 -24.67 -12.67 46.48
CA ARG A 627 -25.83 -12.18 47.27
C ARG A 627 -26.68 -11.45 46.22
N SER A 628 -27.84 -11.92 45.78
CA SER A 628 -28.96 -12.63 46.41
C SER A 628 -29.56 -13.67 45.49
#